data_AF-A0AA35UHH4-F1
#
_entry.id   AF-A0AA35UHH4-F1
#
_cell.length_a   1.000
_cell.length_b   1.000
_cell.length_c   1.000
_cell.angle_alpha   90.00
_cell.angle_beta   90.00
_cell.angle_gamma   90.00
#
_symmetry.space_group_name_H-M   'P 1'
#
loop_
_entity.id
_entity.type
_entity.pdbx_description
1 polymer ?
#
loop_
_entity_poly.entity_id
_entity_poly.type
_entity_poly.pdbx_seq_one_letter_code
_entity_poly.pdbx_strand_id
1 'polypeptide(L)'
;MSEKEEIIPEAEIRTIKREEEQGRSPPGGGYIVQAGSYRSRPDAEKMRAELAKLKVKARLERVKIENVEWFRVKIGPYENLAEADRLRTILKKNGIDSVVQKMTPRQSPAPAAKH
;
A
#
# COMPACT_ATOMS: atom_id res chain seq x y z
N MET A 1 -4.42 1.18 -19.23
CA MET A 1 -3.47 1.90 -18.35
C MET A 1 -3.65 1.36 -16.94
N SER A 2 -2.87 0.35 -16.55
CA SER A 2 -2.94 -0.20 -15.19
C SER A 2 -1.87 0.52 -14.38
N GLU A 3 -2.28 1.29 -13.38
CA GLU A 3 -1.39 1.71 -12.31
C GLU A 3 -0.84 0.43 -11.67
N LYS A 4 0.35 0.05 -12.09
CA LYS A 4 1.13 -1.03 -11.48
C LYS A 4 1.65 -0.46 -10.16
N GLU A 5 0.74 -0.27 -9.19
CA GLU A 5 1.18 -0.08 -7.81
C GLU A 5 2.01 -1.33 -7.47
N GLU A 6 3.29 -1.13 -7.15
CA GLU A 6 4.24 -2.21 -6.92
C GLU A 6 3.90 -2.83 -5.55
N ILE A 7 2.92 -3.74 -5.56
CA ILE A 7 2.55 -4.55 -4.42
C ILE A 7 3.76 -5.42 -4.08
N ILE A 8 4.33 -5.22 -2.90
CA ILE A 8 5.46 -6.00 -2.44
C ILE A 8 4.92 -7.34 -1.94
N PRO A 9 5.22 -8.47 -2.60
CA PRO A 9 4.80 -9.77 -2.12
C PRO A 9 5.51 -10.12 -0.80
N GLU A 10 4.88 -10.96 0.02
CA GLU A 10 5.41 -11.33 1.35
C GLU A 10 6.86 -11.87 1.30
N ALA A 11 7.23 -12.54 0.20
CA ALA A 11 8.59 -13.05 -0.02
C ALA A 11 9.62 -11.93 -0.21
N GLU A 12 9.28 -10.89 -0.97
CA GLU A 12 10.17 -9.73 -1.16
C GLU A 12 10.26 -8.86 0.08
N ILE A 13 9.20 -8.82 0.90
CA ILE A 13 9.25 -8.12 2.18
C ILE A 13 10.40 -8.62 3.05
N ARG A 14 10.60 -9.94 3.08
CA ARG A 14 11.70 -10.57 3.82
C ARG A 14 13.08 -10.23 3.24
N THR A 15 13.18 -10.14 1.91
CA THR A 15 14.42 -9.81 1.22
C THR A 15 14.81 -8.35 1.47
N ILE A 16 13.88 -7.41 1.26
CA ILE A 16 14.12 -5.97 1.47
C ILE A 16 14.50 -5.69 2.91
N LYS A 17 13.83 -6.32 3.89
CA LYS A 17 14.20 -6.18 5.30
C LYS A 17 15.66 -6.57 5.56
N ARG A 18 16.12 -7.67 4.97
CA ARG A 18 17.50 -8.13 5.08
C ARG A 18 18.47 -7.17 4.38
N GLU A 19 18.09 -6.59 3.25
CA GLU A 19 18.88 -5.60 2.53
C GLU A 19 18.99 -4.26 3.28
N GLU A 20 17.89 -3.81 3.90
CA GLU A 20 17.88 -2.65 4.81
C GLU A 20 18.84 -2.86 5.99
N GLU A 21 18.84 -4.06 6.60
CA GLU A 21 19.78 -4.43 7.67
C GLU A 21 21.24 -4.49 7.21
N GLN A 22 21.49 -4.67 5.90
CA GLN A 22 22.81 -4.64 5.28
C GLN A 22 23.21 -3.23 4.78
N GLY A 23 22.45 -2.19 5.15
CA GLY A 23 22.74 -0.80 4.78
C GLY A 23 22.32 -0.42 3.35
N ARG A 24 21.61 -1.32 2.63
CA ARG A 24 20.95 -1.01 1.35
C ARG A 24 19.51 -0.60 1.61
N SER A 25 19.31 0.61 2.10
CA SER A 25 17.96 1.20 2.15
C SER A 25 17.49 1.50 0.74
N PRO A 26 16.24 1.15 0.37
CA PRO A 26 15.71 1.55 -0.92
C PRO A 26 15.65 3.09 -1.05
N PRO A 27 15.91 3.64 -2.24
CA PRO A 27 15.96 5.09 -2.42
C PRO A 27 14.57 5.71 -2.21
N GLY A 28 14.41 6.41 -1.08
CA GLY A 28 13.55 7.59 -0.95
C GLY A 28 12.04 7.37 -1.01
N GLY A 29 11.54 6.20 -0.61
CA GLY A 29 10.10 5.94 -0.63
C GLY A 29 9.66 5.10 0.55
N GLY A 30 8.98 5.71 1.52
CA GLY A 30 8.37 4.98 2.63
C GLY A 30 7.42 3.87 2.16
N TYR A 31 6.90 3.07 3.07
CA TYR A 31 6.00 1.95 2.76
C TYR A 31 4.57 2.32 3.09
N ILE A 32 3.61 1.89 2.29
CA ILE A 32 2.18 2.14 2.53
C ILE A 32 1.49 0.79 2.65
N VAL A 33 0.58 0.66 3.60
CA VAL A 33 -0.30 -0.52 3.68
C VAL A 33 -1.64 -0.17 3.07
N GLN A 34 -2.05 -0.92 2.06
CA GLN A 34 -3.38 -0.80 1.46
C GLN A 34 -4.26 -1.92 1.99
N ALA A 35 -5.34 -1.55 2.68
CA ALA A 35 -6.31 -2.46 3.29
C ALA A 35 -7.47 -2.83 2.35
N GLY A 36 -7.33 -2.54 1.06
CA GLY A 36 -8.32 -2.86 0.03
C GLY A 36 -8.66 -1.70 -0.89
N SER A 37 -9.37 -2.02 -1.97
CA SER A 37 -9.92 -1.08 -2.94
C SER A 37 -11.39 -1.40 -3.17
N TYR A 38 -12.27 -0.45 -2.89
CA TYR A 38 -13.72 -0.63 -2.97
C TYR A 38 -14.30 0.23 -4.09
N ARG A 39 -15.34 -0.26 -4.77
CA ARG A 39 -16.10 0.54 -5.75
C ARG A 39 -17.10 1.50 -5.10
N SER A 40 -17.41 1.27 -3.83
CA SER A 40 -18.39 2.01 -3.06
C SER A 40 -17.72 2.77 -1.93
N ARG A 41 -18.01 4.08 -1.85
CA ARG A 41 -17.62 4.93 -0.71
C ARG A 41 -18.01 4.35 0.65
N PRO A 42 -19.27 3.91 0.90
CA PRO A 42 -19.65 3.41 2.21
C PRO A 42 -18.88 2.15 2.65
N ASP A 43 -18.56 1.24 1.73
CA ASP A 43 -17.74 0.07 2.04
C ASP A 43 -16.32 0.46 2.44
N ALA A 44 -15.74 1.43 1.74
CA ALA A 44 -14.43 1.97 2.09
C ALA A 44 -14.43 2.71 3.43
N GLU A 45 -15.50 3.47 3.74
CA GLU A 45 -15.67 4.15 5.03
C GLU A 45 -15.86 3.16 6.18
N LYS A 46 -16.58 2.05 5.97
CA LYS A 46 -16.67 0.96 6.96
C LYS A 46 -15.29 0.40 7.28
N MET A 47 -14.51 0.06 6.26
CA MET A 47 -13.14 -0.44 6.45
C MET A 47 -12.27 0.57 7.20
N ARG A 48 -12.33 1.86 6.84
CA ARG A 48 -11.65 2.94 7.59
C ARG A 48 -12.09 2.99 9.06
N ALA A 49 -13.37 2.81 9.34
CA ALA A 49 -13.88 2.79 10.71
C ALA A 49 -13.39 1.56 11.49
N GLU A 50 -13.29 0.39 10.87
CA GLU A 50 -12.70 -0.81 11.49
C GLU A 50 -11.22 -0.60 11.83
N LEU A 51 -10.47 0.00 10.92
CA LEU A 51 -9.08 0.38 11.17
C LEU A 51 -8.98 1.39 12.32
N ALA A 52 -9.90 2.35 12.41
CA ALA A 52 -9.93 3.31 13.50
C ALA A 52 -10.18 2.65 14.87
N LYS A 53 -10.98 1.57 14.95
CA LYS A 53 -11.15 0.77 16.18
C LYS A 53 -9.84 0.14 16.65
N LEU A 54 -8.97 -0.24 15.71
CA LEU A 54 -7.62 -0.74 15.97
C LEU A 54 -6.61 0.39 16.29
N LYS A 55 -7.08 1.64 16.45
CA LYS A 55 -6.25 2.85 16.57
C LYS A 55 -5.35 3.08 15.34
N VAL A 56 -5.72 2.52 14.19
CA VAL A 56 -5.00 2.65 12.93
C VAL A 56 -5.62 3.78 12.11
N LYS A 57 -4.83 4.81 11.79
CA LYS A 57 -5.28 5.94 10.97
C LYS A 57 -5.20 5.61 9.48
N ALA A 58 -6.33 5.25 8.89
CA ALA A 58 -6.46 5.05 7.46
C ALA A 58 -6.96 6.30 6.73
N ARG A 59 -6.43 6.51 5.52
CA ARG A 59 -6.86 7.52 4.55
C ARG A 59 -7.64 6.86 3.42
N LEU A 60 -8.71 7.52 3.03
CA LEU A 60 -9.49 7.15 1.85
C LEU A 60 -9.04 7.99 0.68
N GLU A 61 -8.61 7.32 -0.38
CA GLU A 61 -8.21 7.94 -1.62
C GLU A 61 -9.22 7.56 -2.70
N ARG A 62 -9.88 8.58 -3.25
CA ARG A 62 -10.80 8.41 -4.39
C ARG A 62 -10.00 8.53 -5.67
N VAL A 63 -9.97 7.46 -6.45
CA VAL A 63 -9.31 7.42 -7.76
C VAL A 63 -10.32 7.02 -8.82
N LYS A 64 -10.23 7.60 -10.02
CA LYS A 64 -11.10 7.25 -11.15
C LYS A 64 -10.26 6.53 -12.20
N ILE A 65 -10.49 5.23 -12.36
CA ILE A 65 -9.72 4.33 -13.24
C ILE A 65 -10.67 3.82 -14.32
N GLU A 66 -10.34 4.07 -15.59
CA GLU A 66 -11.13 3.59 -16.74
C GLU A 66 -12.64 3.92 -16.59
N ASN A 67 -12.91 5.14 -16.13
CA ASN A 67 -14.27 5.65 -15.86
C ASN A 67 -15.00 5.03 -14.66
N VAL A 68 -14.38 4.11 -13.93
CA VAL A 68 -14.89 3.53 -12.68
C VAL A 68 -14.27 4.25 -11.49
N GLU A 69 -15.11 4.60 -10.52
CA GLU A 69 -14.66 5.19 -9.27
C GLU A 69 -14.22 4.10 -8.28
N TRP A 70 -13.05 4.28 -7.71
CA TRP A 70 -12.49 3.40 -6.71
C TRP A 70 -12.10 4.22 -5.47
N PHE A 71 -12.31 3.60 -4.31
CA PHE A 71 -11.99 4.12 -3.01
C PHE A 71 -10.94 3.21 -2.41
N ARG A 72 -9.68 3.65 -2.46
CA ARG A 72 -8.54 2.92 -1.90
C ARG A 72 -8.36 3.29 -0.43
N VAL A 73 -8.25 2.30 0.43
CA VAL A 73 -7.99 2.49 1.87
C VAL A 73 -6.50 2.33 2.12
N LYS A 74 -5.78 3.44 2.31
CA LYS A 74 -4.33 3.48 2.50
C LYS A 74 -3.97 3.84 3.94
N ILE A 75 -2.88 3.29 4.46
CA ILE A 75 -2.44 3.47 5.85
C ILE A 75 -0.96 3.79 5.87
N GLY A 76 -0.61 4.90 6.54
CA GLY A 76 0.77 5.39 6.63
C GLY A 76 1.31 5.89 5.29
N PRO A 77 2.37 6.69 5.36
CA PRO A 77 3.66 6.16 4.96
C PRO A 77 4.47 5.76 6.19
N TYR A 78 5.10 4.59 6.12
CA TYR A 78 5.99 4.01 7.11
C TYR A 78 7.43 4.18 6.65
N GLU A 79 8.34 4.59 7.53
CA GLU A 79 9.75 4.71 7.16
C GLU A 79 10.42 3.35 6.98
N ASN A 80 9.96 2.34 7.73
CA ASN A 80 10.52 1.00 7.74
C ASN A 80 9.51 -0.03 7.24
N LEU A 81 9.98 -0.99 6.46
CA LEU A 81 9.14 -2.05 5.95
C LEU A 81 8.59 -2.94 7.06
N ALA A 82 9.36 -3.13 8.13
CA ALA A 82 8.97 -3.89 9.30
C ALA A 82 7.70 -3.35 9.97
N GLU A 83 7.49 -2.04 9.97
CA GLU A 83 6.28 -1.42 10.53
C GLU A 83 5.06 -1.71 9.65
N ALA A 84 5.22 -1.58 8.33
CA ALA A 84 4.18 -1.90 7.36
C ALA A 84 3.79 -3.38 7.40
N ASP A 85 4.77 -4.29 7.49
CA ASP A 85 4.54 -5.74 7.61
C ASP A 85 3.84 -6.12 8.92
N ARG A 86 4.23 -5.51 10.04
CA ARG A 86 3.53 -5.70 11.33
C ARG A 86 2.06 -5.31 11.22
N LEU A 87 1.78 -4.13 10.66
CA LEU A 87 0.41 -3.69 10.46
C LEU A 87 -0.35 -4.66 9.54
N ARG A 88 0.21 -5.02 8.38
CA ARG A 88 -0.38 -5.99 7.46
C ARG A 88 -0.77 -7.28 8.17
N THR A 89 0.11 -7.78 9.05
CA THR A 89 -0.13 -8.98 9.85
C THR A 89 -1.26 -8.81 10.85
N ILE A 90 -1.34 -7.67 11.54
CA ILE A 90 -2.44 -7.36 12.46
C ILE A 90 -3.77 -7.31 11.71
N LEU A 91 -3.80 -6.66 10.54
CA LEU A 91 -4.99 -6.58 9.69
C LEU A 91 -5.43 -7.97 9.21
N LYS A 92 -4.49 -8.77 8.69
CA LYS A 92 -4.76 -10.15 8.25
C LYS A 92 -5.33 -11.02 9.39
N LYS A 93 -4.81 -10.86 10.62
CA LYS A 93 -5.35 -11.55 11.81
C LYS A 93 -6.78 -11.15 12.17
N ASN A 94 -7.20 -9.94 11.81
CA ASN A 94 -8.58 -9.46 11.97
C ASN A 94 -9.47 -9.81 10.75
N GLY A 95 -8.98 -10.61 9.81
CA GLY A 95 -9.71 -10.96 8.58
C GLY A 95 -9.71 -9.86 7.52
N ILE A 96 -8.82 -8.87 7.63
CA ILE A 96 -8.68 -7.77 6.67
C ILE A 96 -7.50 -8.07 5.75
N ASP A 97 -7.80 -8.40 4.49
CA ASP A 97 -6.79 -8.55 3.45
C ASP A 97 -6.12 -7.20 3.17
N SER A 98 -4.79 -7.18 3.32
CA SER A 98 -3.99 -5.98 3.13
C SER A 98 -2.69 -6.31 2.42
N VAL A 99 -2.22 -5.33 1.65
CA VAL A 99 -1.00 -5.44 0.86
C VAL A 99 -0.06 -4.29 1.21
N VAL A 100 1.24 -4.58 1.23
CA VAL A 100 2.27 -3.55 1.44
C VAL A 100 2.73 -3.06 0.07
N GLN A 101 2.87 -1.75 -0.07
CA GLN A 101 3.27 -1.09 -1.31
C GLN A 101 4.44 -0.18 -1.00
N LYS A 102 5.42 -0.14 -1.90
CA LYS A 102 6.51 0.83 -1.81
C LYS A 102 6.01 2.18 -2.31
N MET A 103 6.22 3.25 -1.54
CA MET A 103 5.96 4.63 -1.98
C MET A 103 7.07 5.05 -2.94
N THR A 104 7.15 4.42 -4.10
CA THR A 104 7.98 4.95 -5.18
C THR A 104 7.37 6.29 -5.59
N PRO A 105 8.10 7.42 -5.52
CA PRO A 105 7.61 8.66 -6.11
C PRO A 105 7.33 8.34 -7.57
N ARG A 106 6.05 8.46 -7.95
CA ARG A 106 5.48 8.24 -9.29
C ARG A 106 6.58 7.93 -10.29
N GLN A 107 6.82 6.64 -10.55
CA GLN A 107 7.54 6.24 -11.74
C GLN A 107 6.66 6.75 -12.89
N SER A 108 6.95 7.98 -13.33
CA SER A 108 6.53 8.47 -14.63
C SER A 108 6.81 7.33 -15.60
N PRO A 109 5.87 6.95 -16.47
CA PRO A 109 6.22 6.01 -17.52
C PRO A 109 7.44 6.61 -18.23
N ALA A 110 8.58 5.91 -18.17
CA ALA A 110 9.72 6.25 -19.00
C ALA A 110 9.21 6.38 -20.45
N PRO A 111 9.73 7.34 -21.23
CA PRO A 111 9.17 7.69 -22.52
C PRO A 111 9.09 6.44 -23.40
N ALA A 112 7.97 6.29 -24.12
CA ALA A 112 7.80 5.27 -25.14
C ALA A 112 9.06 5.22 -26.03
N ALA A 113 9.86 4.16 -25.85
CA ALA A 113 10.98 3.87 -26.74
C ALA A 113 10.36 3.35 -28.05
N LYS A 114 10.50 4.20 -29.07
CA LYS A 114 10.11 4.00 -30.45
C LYS A 114 10.85 2.80 -31.05
N HIS A 115 10.15 1.84 -31.65
CA HIS A 115 10.67 0.97 -32.71
C HIS A 115 9.59 0.81 -33.79
#